data_AF-A0AAV8GJJ9-F1
#
_entry.id   AF-A0AAV8GJJ9-F1
#
_cell.length_a   1.000
_cell.length_b   1.000
_cell.length_c   1.000
_cell.angle_alpha   90.00
_cell.angle_beta   90.00
_cell.angle_gamma   90.00
#
_symmetry.space_group_name_H-M   'P 1'
#
loop_
_entity.id
_entity.type
_entity.pdbx_description
1 polymer ?
#
loop_
_entity_poly.entity_id
_entity_poly.type
_entity_poly.pdbx_seq_one_letter_code
_entity_poly.pdbx_strand_id
1 'polypeptide(L)'
;MAVCGSACGSNCVPKDTEGEEGERLKRLSLEEENSVRRCTKCAEEEARKECNGLCAGCFRAYLYGKFKLAVTSNAMISPTDKVLVAFSGGPSSRVALEFIHEMQSKALACWDASNSQALPVFTVGVVFMEECNISDELSDQADDVIAQIRSIVSGLSPPSKDLRIVPMESLFSSDLRKLVGSINDATGREDFVRHLRMLSLQKVAFEFGYNKLVLGLSASGIARHVLSATVKGQGYSLPADMQYVDTRWKAPVLPIRDCLEQELVTLCNLESLKHVQVHDKPCTSINGLVSSFIARLREDNSSREHTILRTAGKLKPFNFNKFSSNQYEYVPSRLRPKFQFIETGEPESPEVLCPICASPLTATELATTRCSQQMKGLNIKEMEAFYLSCCQSCHFQILPKEETSMSCDGFFDLLPKPMVKRSLLRDEIKDYLLEDS
;
A
#
# COMPACT_ATOMS: atom_id res chain seq x y z
N MET A 1 -33.83 12.63 51.00
CA MET A 1 -33.79 12.47 52.47
C MET A 1 -32.37 12.09 52.87
N ALA A 2 -31.79 12.83 53.83
CA ALA A 2 -30.49 12.66 54.53
C ALA A 2 -29.22 12.63 53.64
N VAL A 3 -28.29 13.62 53.62
CA VAL A 3 -27.58 14.47 54.60
C VAL A 3 -26.50 13.76 55.43
N CYS A 4 -25.24 14.11 55.14
CA CYS A 4 -24.07 14.26 56.03
C CYS A 4 -22.96 14.92 55.15
N GLY A 5 -22.30 16.07 55.39
CA GLY A 5 -21.97 16.84 56.60
C GLY A 5 -20.85 16.13 57.38
N SER A 6 -19.63 16.63 57.63
CA SER A 6 -18.97 17.94 57.41
C SER A 6 -17.48 17.83 57.84
N ALA A 7 -16.64 18.75 57.34
CA ALA A 7 -15.45 19.38 57.96
C ALA A 7 -14.15 18.57 58.24
N CYS A 8 -13.01 19.03 57.68
CA CYS A 8 -12.01 19.85 58.38
C CYS A 8 -10.89 20.29 57.39
N GLY A 9 -10.50 21.58 57.44
CA GLY A 9 -9.51 22.17 56.53
C GLY A 9 -8.09 22.14 57.06
N SER A 10 -7.12 22.49 56.20
CA SER A 10 -5.83 23.11 56.58
C SER A 10 -5.10 23.59 55.32
N ASN A 11 -4.64 24.84 55.36
CA ASN A 11 -3.70 25.46 54.42
C ASN A 11 -2.44 24.60 54.24
N CYS A 12 -1.98 24.42 53.00
CA CYS A 12 -0.61 24.01 52.71
C CYS A 12 -0.16 24.58 51.35
N VAL A 13 0.83 25.47 51.42
CA VAL A 13 1.67 25.92 50.30
C VAL A 13 2.45 24.73 49.75
N PRO A 14 2.56 24.54 48.41
CA PRO A 14 3.60 23.70 47.84
C PRO A 14 4.78 24.54 47.37
N LYS A 15 5.97 24.18 47.88
CA LYS A 15 7.27 24.56 47.36
C LYS A 15 7.50 23.93 45.98
N ASP A 16 8.24 24.66 45.16
CA ASP A 16 8.82 24.24 43.90
C ASP A 16 9.61 22.92 44.00
N THR A 17 9.46 22.07 42.99
CA THR A 17 10.55 21.23 42.45
C THR A 17 10.20 20.80 41.03
N GLU A 18 11.23 20.79 40.20
CA GLU A 18 11.26 20.85 38.75
C GLU A 18 10.74 19.59 38.03
N GLY A 19 10.41 19.76 36.75
CA GLY A 19 10.05 18.69 35.82
C GLY A 19 9.78 19.24 34.43
N GLU A 20 10.83 19.78 33.82
CA GLU A 20 10.89 20.28 32.44
C GLU A 20 10.47 19.20 31.43
N GLU A 21 9.50 19.51 30.57
CA GLU A 21 9.38 19.05 29.16
C GLU A 21 7.97 19.38 28.67
N GLY A 22 7.70 20.64 28.33
CA GLY A 22 6.34 20.96 27.91
C GLY A 22 6.01 22.40 27.60
N GLU A 23 6.96 23.30 27.33
CA GLU A 23 6.57 24.65 26.90
C GLU A 23 7.73 25.35 26.18
N ARG A 24 7.94 25.01 24.91
CA ARG A 24 8.72 25.85 24.00
C ARG A 24 8.04 25.98 22.63
N LEU A 25 6.76 26.30 22.66
CA LEU A 25 5.99 26.66 21.47
C LEU A 25 5.09 27.87 21.77
N LYS A 26 5.71 29.04 21.96
CA LYS A 26 5.14 30.38 21.66
C LYS A 26 6.11 31.48 22.11
N ARG A 27 6.88 32.00 21.16
CA ARG A 27 7.18 33.45 21.13
C ARG A 27 7.42 33.84 19.66
N LEU A 28 6.35 34.32 19.04
CA LEU A 28 6.43 35.05 17.77
C LEU A 28 6.92 36.45 18.12
N SER A 29 8.16 36.73 17.77
CA SER A 29 8.65 38.09 17.58
C SER A 29 8.91 38.25 16.09
N LEU A 30 8.19 39.19 15.49
CA LEU A 30 8.55 39.79 14.21
C LEU A 30 9.90 40.47 14.42
N GLU A 31 10.92 40.01 13.68
CA GLU A 31 12.18 40.67 13.30
C GLU A 31 13.25 39.59 13.10
N GLU A 32 13.55 39.29 11.82
CA GLU A 32 14.88 39.01 11.26
C GLU A 32 14.69 38.51 9.82
N GLU A 33 14.64 39.46 8.90
CA GLU A 33 15.00 39.18 7.51
C GLU A 33 16.51 38.91 7.46
N ASN A 34 16.87 37.75 6.91
CA ASN A 34 18.19 37.37 6.44
C ASN A 34 19.25 36.82 7.43
N SER A 35 18.86 36.14 8.51
CA SER A 35 19.74 35.14 9.14
C SER A 35 19.50 33.77 8.47
N VAL A 36 20.51 33.27 7.73
CA VAL A 36 20.49 31.92 7.16
C VAL A 36 20.35 30.92 8.31
N ARG A 37 19.15 30.37 8.47
CA ARG A 37 18.91 29.33 9.49
C ARG A 37 19.74 28.11 9.09
N ARG A 38 20.60 27.63 9.98
CA ARG A 38 21.38 26.40 9.76
C ARG A 38 20.54 25.17 10.04
N CYS A 39 20.90 24.07 9.38
CA CYS A 39 20.26 22.77 9.54
C CYS A 39 20.23 22.33 11.00
N THR A 40 19.06 21.91 11.48
CA THR A 40 18.88 21.44 12.87
C THR A 40 19.63 20.15 13.21
N LYS A 41 20.10 19.39 12.19
CA LYS A 41 20.78 18.11 12.37
C LYS A 41 22.30 18.20 12.24
N CYS A 42 22.82 18.79 11.15
CA CYS A 42 24.27 18.92 10.96
C CYS A 42 24.83 20.27 11.42
N ALA A 43 24.00 21.30 11.61
CA ALA A 43 24.41 22.66 11.97
C ALA A 43 25.40 23.34 11.01
N GLU A 44 25.69 22.75 9.85
CA GLU A 44 26.65 23.24 8.84
C GLU A 44 25.94 23.90 7.66
N GLU A 45 25.06 23.15 7.01
CA GLU A 45 24.35 23.54 5.79
C GLU A 45 23.09 24.37 6.05
N GLU A 46 22.58 25.05 5.02
CA GLU A 46 21.36 25.86 5.11
C GLU A 46 20.11 25.00 5.35
N ALA A 47 19.28 25.41 6.31
CA ALA A 47 18.00 24.80 6.59
C ALA A 47 16.94 25.25 5.58
N ARG A 48 16.13 24.31 5.10
CA ARG A 48 14.99 24.58 4.23
C ARG A 48 13.69 24.42 4.99
N LYS A 49 12.78 25.39 4.87
CA LYS A 49 11.46 25.36 5.53
C LYS A 49 10.65 24.13 5.11
N GLU A 50 10.69 23.80 3.82
CA GLU A 50 10.02 22.63 3.23
C GLU A 50 10.56 21.28 3.74
N CYS A 51 11.78 21.29 4.30
CA CYS A 51 12.44 20.13 4.89
C CYS A 51 12.35 20.13 6.42
N ASN A 52 11.38 20.85 6.99
CA ASN A 52 11.20 20.99 8.45
C ASN A 52 12.48 21.46 9.17
N GLY A 53 13.25 22.36 8.55
CA GLY A 53 14.49 22.89 9.13
C GLY A 53 15.75 22.04 8.88
N LEU A 54 15.66 21.01 8.04
CA LEU A 54 16.81 20.22 7.59
C LEU A 54 17.42 20.79 6.30
N CYS A 55 18.71 20.55 6.07
CA CYS A 55 19.32 20.72 4.75
C CYS A 55 18.94 19.54 3.84
N ALA A 56 19.19 19.67 2.53
CA ALA A 56 18.82 18.65 1.54
C ALA A 56 19.43 17.27 1.86
N GLY A 57 20.73 17.20 2.21
CA GLY A 57 21.39 15.94 2.55
C GLY A 57 20.83 15.28 3.81
N CYS A 58 20.58 16.06 4.87
CA CYS A 58 19.98 15.55 6.10
C CYS A 58 18.53 15.09 5.89
N PHE A 59 17.77 15.78 5.03
CA PHE A 59 16.40 15.42 4.66
C PHE A 59 16.35 14.11 3.85
N ARG A 60 17.21 13.95 2.82
CA ARG A 60 17.35 12.67 2.10
C ARG A 60 17.70 11.54 3.06
N ALA A 61 18.70 11.73 3.91
CA ALA A 61 19.13 10.72 4.88
C ALA A 61 18.02 10.35 5.88
N TYR A 62 17.19 11.31 6.26
CA TYR A 62 16.02 11.08 7.09
C TYR A 62 14.98 10.19 6.39
N LEU A 63 14.59 10.52 5.15
CA LEU A 63 13.61 9.74 4.38
C LEU A 63 14.12 8.35 4.03
N TYR A 64 15.37 8.23 3.55
CA TYR A 64 15.99 6.94 3.30
C TYR A 64 16.11 6.12 4.60
N GLY A 65 16.40 6.77 5.72
CA GLY A 65 16.43 6.16 7.05
C GLY A 65 15.08 5.57 7.46
N LYS A 66 13.98 6.30 7.26
CA LYS A 66 12.60 5.79 7.47
C LYS A 66 12.34 4.54 6.63
N PHE A 67 12.60 4.65 5.32
CA PHE A 67 12.39 3.56 4.37
C PHE A 67 13.20 2.32 4.75
N LYS A 68 14.51 2.48 4.99
CA LYS A 68 15.40 1.39 5.38
C LYS A 68 14.96 0.74 6.70
N LEU A 69 14.58 1.55 7.69
CA LEU A 69 14.07 1.03 8.96
C LEU A 69 12.79 0.22 8.76
N ALA A 70 11.85 0.68 7.92
CA ALA A 70 10.63 -0.06 7.60
C ALA A 70 10.93 -1.40 6.92
N VAL A 71 11.83 -1.42 5.93
CA VAL A 71 12.23 -2.64 5.21
C VAL A 71 12.87 -3.67 6.14
N THR A 72 13.82 -3.23 6.98
CA THR A 72 14.57 -4.11 7.88
C THR A 72 13.74 -4.60 9.07
N SER A 73 12.97 -3.72 9.72
CA SER A 73 12.18 -4.06 10.91
C SER A 73 11.02 -5.02 10.62
N ASN A 74 10.52 -5.03 9.37
CA ASN A 74 9.44 -5.90 8.93
C ASN A 74 9.91 -7.05 8.01
N ALA A 75 11.24 -7.25 7.88
CA ALA A 75 11.84 -8.27 7.02
C ALA A 75 11.29 -8.28 5.56
N MET A 76 11.02 -7.11 5.00
CA MET A 76 10.36 -6.95 3.70
C MET A 76 11.14 -7.55 2.54
N ILE A 77 12.46 -7.35 2.54
CA ILE A 77 13.38 -7.75 1.47
C ILE A 77 14.53 -8.54 2.07
N SER A 78 14.78 -9.71 1.51
CA SER A 78 15.90 -10.58 1.81
C SER A 78 16.92 -10.63 0.68
N PRO A 79 18.17 -11.02 0.97
CA PRO A 79 19.25 -11.04 -0.04
C PRO A 79 18.96 -12.00 -1.22
N THR A 80 18.15 -13.05 -1.01
CA THR A 80 17.75 -14.01 -2.05
C THR A 80 16.54 -13.55 -2.90
N ASP A 81 15.93 -12.41 -2.58
CA ASP A 81 14.68 -12.00 -3.21
C ASP A 81 14.87 -11.46 -4.63
N LYS A 82 13.82 -11.64 -5.42
CA LYS A 82 13.63 -11.02 -6.73
C LYS A 82 12.51 -9.99 -6.59
N VAL A 83 12.89 -8.73 -6.47
CA VAL A 83 11.99 -7.62 -6.18
C VAL A 83 11.52 -6.96 -7.47
N LEU A 84 10.21 -6.89 -7.66
CA LEU A 84 9.60 -6.10 -8.73
C LEU A 84 9.12 -4.76 -8.16
N VAL A 85 9.56 -3.65 -8.74
CA VAL A 85 9.07 -2.31 -8.38
C VAL A 85 8.00 -1.89 -9.39
N ALA A 86 6.77 -1.67 -8.92
CA ALA A 86 5.73 -1.05 -9.73
C ALA A 86 5.97 0.46 -9.80
N PHE A 87 6.44 0.92 -10.96
CA PHE A 87 6.72 2.32 -11.22
C PHE A 87 5.53 2.91 -11.97
N SER A 88 4.87 3.92 -11.41
CA SER A 88 3.73 4.60 -12.05
C SER A 88 4.13 5.92 -12.71
N GLY A 89 5.40 6.32 -12.60
CA GLY A 89 5.89 7.63 -13.06
C GLY A 89 5.76 8.73 -12.01
N GLY A 90 4.83 8.63 -11.06
CA GLY A 90 4.62 9.66 -10.02
C GLY A 90 5.71 9.71 -8.94
N PRO A 91 5.78 10.80 -8.15
CA PRO A 91 6.84 11.06 -7.16
C PRO A 91 7.06 9.92 -6.17
N SER A 92 5.98 9.36 -5.63
CA SER A 92 6.06 8.28 -4.63
C SER A 92 6.71 7.01 -5.20
N SER A 93 6.35 6.64 -6.43
CA SER A 93 6.96 5.49 -7.12
C SER A 93 8.40 5.77 -7.57
N ARG A 94 8.72 7.03 -7.91
CA ARG A 94 10.07 7.47 -8.29
C ARG A 94 11.05 7.37 -7.12
N VAL A 95 10.64 7.83 -5.94
CA VAL A 95 11.47 7.74 -4.72
C VAL A 95 11.57 6.29 -4.23
N ALA A 96 10.50 5.50 -4.30
CA ALA A 96 10.56 4.06 -3.99
C ALA A 96 11.62 3.35 -4.85
N LEU A 97 11.63 3.63 -6.16
CA LEU A 97 12.63 3.09 -7.08
C LEU A 97 14.05 3.57 -6.75
N GLU A 98 14.22 4.86 -6.43
CA GLU A 98 15.50 5.44 -6.02
C GLU A 98 16.07 4.74 -4.77
N PHE A 99 15.24 4.59 -3.73
CA PHE A 99 15.66 4.00 -2.46
C PHE A 99 15.92 2.50 -2.59
N ILE A 100 15.14 1.76 -3.38
CA ILE A 100 15.41 0.35 -3.69
C ILE A 100 16.72 0.22 -4.48
N HIS A 101 16.98 1.11 -5.44
CA HIS A 101 18.25 1.13 -6.17
C HIS A 101 19.42 1.41 -5.21
N GLU A 102 19.35 2.46 -4.38
CA GLU A 102 20.40 2.79 -3.41
C GLU A 102 20.66 1.63 -2.43
N MET A 103 19.61 0.98 -1.94
CA MET A 103 19.73 -0.17 -1.05
C MET A 103 20.43 -1.36 -1.74
N GLN A 104 20.11 -1.61 -3.02
CA GLN A 104 20.76 -2.67 -3.79
C GLN A 104 22.22 -2.34 -4.08
N SER A 105 22.53 -1.12 -4.52
CA SER A 105 23.91 -0.69 -4.83
C SER A 105 24.81 -0.76 -3.59
N LYS A 106 24.29 -0.40 -2.42
CA LYS A 106 25.00 -0.56 -1.14
C LYS A 106 25.20 -2.03 -0.77
N ALA A 107 24.20 -2.88 -0.99
CA ALA A 107 24.32 -4.32 -0.75
C ALA A 107 25.37 -4.97 -1.68
N LEU A 108 25.42 -4.55 -2.94
CA LEU A 108 26.42 -5.00 -3.91
C LEU A 108 27.84 -4.56 -3.53
N ALA A 109 28.03 -3.28 -3.18
CA ALA A 109 29.32 -2.80 -2.71
C ALA A 109 29.81 -3.54 -1.45
N CYS A 110 28.90 -3.88 -0.53
CA CYS A 110 29.24 -4.71 0.64
C CYS A 110 29.59 -6.15 0.25
N TRP A 111 28.91 -6.73 -0.75
CA TRP A 111 29.20 -8.07 -1.24
C TRP A 111 30.58 -8.13 -1.92
N ASP A 112 30.89 -7.18 -2.79
CA ASP A 112 32.19 -7.05 -3.48
C ASP A 112 33.35 -6.89 -2.49
N ALA A 113 33.13 -6.15 -1.39
CA ALA A 113 34.12 -5.95 -0.33
C ALA A 113 34.27 -7.16 0.61
N SER A 114 33.35 -8.12 0.58
CA SER A 114 33.37 -9.27 1.49
C SER A 114 34.20 -10.42 0.94
N ASN A 115 35.22 -10.87 1.69
CA ASN A 115 36.07 -12.00 1.30
C ASN A 115 35.32 -13.34 1.16
N SER A 116 34.13 -13.46 1.76
CA SER A 116 33.36 -14.70 1.78
C SER A 116 32.24 -14.77 0.74
N GLN A 117 31.88 -13.66 0.09
CA GLN A 117 30.80 -13.55 -0.93
C GLN A 117 29.50 -14.31 -0.60
N ALA A 118 29.24 -14.59 0.69
CA ALA A 118 28.41 -15.72 1.10
C ALA A 118 26.89 -15.48 0.96
N LEU A 119 26.44 -14.23 0.86
CA LEU A 119 25.02 -13.90 0.73
C LEU A 119 24.74 -13.25 -0.63
N PRO A 120 23.84 -13.81 -1.46
CA PRO A 120 23.49 -13.21 -2.75
C PRO A 120 22.85 -11.83 -2.53
N VAL A 121 23.01 -10.92 -3.50
CA VAL A 121 22.31 -9.63 -3.47
C VAL A 121 20.98 -9.77 -4.19
N PHE A 122 19.93 -9.20 -3.59
CA PHE A 122 18.60 -9.26 -4.18
C PHE A 122 18.59 -8.57 -5.55
N THR A 123 17.75 -9.08 -6.45
CA THR A 123 17.62 -8.51 -7.80
C THR A 123 16.43 -7.56 -7.86
N VAL A 124 16.49 -6.58 -8.76
CA VAL A 124 15.45 -5.57 -8.92
C VAL A 124 15.02 -5.47 -10.38
N GLY A 125 13.74 -5.71 -10.64
CA GLY A 125 13.06 -5.39 -11.88
C GLY A 125 12.12 -4.19 -11.71
N VAL A 126 11.74 -3.56 -12.82
CA VAL A 126 10.79 -2.45 -12.85
C VAL A 126 9.69 -2.78 -13.82
N VAL A 127 8.43 -2.53 -13.42
CA VAL A 127 7.27 -2.63 -14.31
C VAL A 127 6.53 -1.30 -14.36
N PHE A 128 6.20 -0.86 -15.56
CA PHE A 128 5.22 0.19 -15.82
C PHE A 128 3.99 -0.44 -16.47
N MET A 129 2.83 -0.24 -15.84
CA MET A 129 1.55 -0.72 -16.34
C MET A 129 0.90 0.36 -17.19
N GLU A 130 0.69 0.07 -18.46
CA GLU A 130 0.01 0.99 -19.37
C GLU A 130 -1.51 0.77 -19.27
N GLU A 131 -2.23 1.83 -18.93
CA GLU A 131 -3.68 1.83 -18.68
C GLU A 131 -4.47 2.62 -19.72
N CYS A 132 -3.78 3.17 -20.74
CA CYS A 132 -4.31 4.16 -21.67
C CYS A 132 -5.50 3.69 -22.51
N ASN A 133 -5.78 2.39 -22.58
CA ASN A 133 -6.91 1.88 -23.34
C ASN A 133 -8.20 1.72 -22.51
N ILE A 134 -8.15 1.92 -21.20
CA ILE A 134 -9.34 1.90 -20.32
C ILE A 134 -9.91 3.32 -20.15
N SER A 135 -9.12 4.36 -20.44
CA SER A 135 -9.51 5.77 -20.34
C SER A 135 -9.31 6.47 -21.68
N ASP A 136 -10.34 7.12 -22.23
CA ASP A 136 -10.39 7.63 -23.62
C ASP A 136 -9.40 8.74 -24.01
N GLU A 137 -8.52 9.20 -23.12
CA GLU A 137 -7.97 10.56 -23.22
C GLU A 137 -6.41 10.65 -23.24
N LEU A 138 -5.65 9.54 -23.23
CA LEU A 138 -4.18 9.56 -23.08
C LEU A 138 -3.37 8.99 -24.26
N SER A 139 -3.97 8.76 -25.43
CA SER A 139 -3.23 8.17 -26.57
C SER A 139 -2.07 9.04 -27.05
N ASP A 140 -2.21 10.37 -27.02
CA ASP A 140 -1.29 11.27 -27.73
C ASP A 140 -0.02 11.60 -26.92
N GLN A 141 0.02 11.28 -25.62
CA GLN A 141 1.19 11.50 -24.73
C GLN A 141 1.77 10.19 -24.18
N ALA A 142 1.19 9.03 -24.51
CA ALA A 142 1.63 7.74 -23.98
C ALA A 142 3.09 7.45 -24.35
N ASP A 143 3.48 7.72 -25.60
CA ASP A 143 4.84 7.50 -26.09
C ASP A 143 5.87 8.38 -25.37
N ASP A 144 5.53 9.65 -25.12
CA ASP A 144 6.39 10.57 -24.37
C ASP A 144 6.57 10.13 -22.92
N VAL A 145 5.49 9.69 -22.27
CA VAL A 145 5.53 9.14 -20.91
C VAL A 145 6.41 7.88 -20.87
N ILE A 146 6.23 6.96 -21.82
CA ILE A 146 7.04 5.75 -21.96
C ILE A 146 8.52 6.09 -22.17
N ALA A 147 8.82 7.05 -23.04
CA ALA A 147 10.19 7.51 -23.29
C ALA A 147 10.84 8.10 -22.03
N GLN A 148 10.09 8.92 -21.27
CA GLN A 148 10.54 9.47 -19.99
C GLN A 148 10.81 8.36 -18.96
N ILE A 149 9.93 7.37 -18.86
CA ILE A 149 10.10 6.23 -17.94
C ILE A 149 11.34 5.42 -18.30
N ARG A 150 11.54 5.11 -19.59
CA ARG A 150 12.75 4.42 -20.06
C ARG A 150 14.01 5.21 -19.71
N SER A 151 14.00 6.53 -19.94
CA SER A 151 15.10 7.42 -19.58
C SER A 151 15.41 7.37 -18.09
N ILE A 152 14.40 7.48 -17.22
CA ILE A 152 14.56 7.44 -15.76
C ILE A 152 15.20 6.10 -15.32
N VAL A 153 14.67 4.97 -15.79
CA VAL A 153 15.17 3.65 -15.37
C VAL A 153 16.56 3.37 -15.91
N SER A 154 16.87 3.80 -17.14
CA SER A 154 18.22 3.68 -17.71
C SER A 154 19.28 4.48 -16.96
N GLY A 155 18.88 5.59 -16.33
CA GLY A 155 19.76 6.41 -15.50
C GLY A 155 20.14 5.76 -14.16
N LEU A 156 19.43 4.71 -13.72
CA LEU A 156 19.70 3.99 -12.48
C LEU A 156 20.67 2.81 -12.73
N SER A 157 21.92 3.13 -13.03
CA SER A 157 22.99 2.17 -13.28
C SER A 157 24.32 2.68 -12.70
N PRO A 158 25.18 1.81 -12.16
CA PRO A 158 25.01 0.36 -11.93
C PRO A 158 24.32 0.02 -10.58
N PRO A 159 23.65 -1.15 -10.44
CA PRO A 159 23.35 -2.13 -11.49
C PRO A 159 22.11 -1.74 -12.31
N SER A 160 22.10 -2.09 -13.60
CA SER A 160 20.97 -1.84 -14.50
C SER A 160 19.72 -2.61 -14.08
N LYS A 161 18.56 -2.06 -14.43
CA LYS A 161 17.25 -2.65 -14.10
C LYS A 161 16.57 -3.15 -15.35
N ASP A 162 15.96 -4.32 -15.23
CA ASP A 162 15.08 -4.87 -16.27
C ASP A 162 13.73 -4.13 -16.22
N LEU A 163 13.51 -3.23 -17.19
CA LEU A 163 12.26 -2.47 -17.32
C LEU A 163 11.30 -3.19 -18.28
N ARG A 164 10.11 -3.50 -17.78
CA ARG A 164 8.99 -3.98 -18.59
C ARG A 164 7.86 -2.96 -18.66
N ILE A 165 7.36 -2.76 -19.87
CA ILE A 165 6.18 -1.95 -20.14
C ILE A 165 5.10 -2.92 -20.60
N VAL A 166 3.99 -2.97 -19.87
CA VAL A 166 2.96 -3.98 -20.07
C VAL A 166 1.59 -3.31 -20.19
N PRO A 167 0.92 -3.39 -21.35
CA PRO A 167 -0.47 -2.98 -21.49
C PRO A 167 -1.37 -3.85 -20.62
N MET A 168 -2.19 -3.23 -19.77
CA MET A 168 -3.07 -3.96 -18.85
C MET A 168 -3.99 -4.94 -19.59
N GLU A 169 -4.51 -4.54 -20.75
CA GLU A 169 -5.40 -5.36 -21.59
C GLU A 169 -4.72 -6.61 -22.14
N SER A 170 -3.41 -6.55 -22.44
CA SER A 170 -2.67 -7.71 -22.96
C SER A 170 -2.63 -8.89 -21.99
N LEU A 171 -2.86 -8.63 -20.69
CA LEU A 171 -2.82 -9.63 -19.64
C LEU A 171 -4.14 -10.37 -19.46
N PHE A 172 -5.24 -9.89 -20.05
CA PHE A 172 -6.56 -10.47 -19.92
C PHE A 172 -7.15 -10.77 -21.30
N SER A 173 -7.87 -11.89 -21.42
CA SER A 173 -8.50 -12.27 -22.69
C SER A 173 -9.81 -11.54 -22.97
N SER A 174 -10.27 -10.71 -22.04
CA SER A 174 -11.56 -10.03 -22.10
C SER A 174 -11.39 -8.54 -22.39
N ASP A 175 -12.43 -7.95 -22.99
CA ASP A 175 -12.51 -6.51 -23.26
C ASP A 175 -12.69 -5.75 -21.94
N LEU A 176 -11.57 -5.31 -21.34
CA LEU A 176 -11.55 -4.58 -20.08
C LEU A 176 -12.28 -3.25 -20.16
N ARG A 177 -12.22 -2.57 -21.31
CA ARG A 177 -12.90 -1.28 -21.52
C ARG A 177 -14.41 -1.48 -21.41
N LYS A 178 -14.95 -2.48 -22.11
CA LYS A 178 -16.37 -2.83 -22.02
C LYS A 178 -16.77 -3.27 -20.62
N LEU A 179 -15.92 -4.06 -19.95
CA LEU A 179 -16.15 -4.51 -18.57
C LEU A 179 -16.21 -3.33 -17.59
N VAL A 180 -15.20 -2.46 -17.58
CA VAL A 180 -15.15 -1.28 -16.71
C VAL A 180 -16.29 -0.32 -17.05
N GLY A 181 -16.61 -0.15 -18.33
CA GLY A 181 -17.71 0.69 -18.81
C GLY A 181 -19.10 0.20 -18.38
N SER A 182 -19.26 -1.10 -18.08
CA SER A 182 -20.52 -1.66 -17.59
C SER A 182 -20.79 -1.36 -16.11
N ILE A 183 -19.80 -0.89 -15.35
CA ILE A 183 -19.96 -0.51 -13.95
C ILE A 183 -20.46 0.94 -13.89
N ASN A 184 -21.67 1.14 -13.35
CA ASN A 184 -22.32 2.45 -13.31
C ASN A 184 -21.77 3.38 -12.22
N ASP A 185 -21.31 2.83 -11.09
CA ASP A 185 -20.78 3.62 -9.98
C ASP A 185 -19.35 4.11 -10.27
N ALA A 186 -19.13 5.42 -10.17
CA ALA A 186 -17.81 6.01 -10.44
C ALA A 186 -16.74 5.52 -9.46
N THR A 187 -17.10 5.32 -8.18
CA THR A 187 -16.18 4.79 -7.17
C THR A 187 -15.87 3.31 -7.43
N GLY A 188 -16.89 2.53 -7.81
CA GLY A 188 -16.77 1.14 -8.20
C GLY A 188 -15.84 0.95 -9.40
N ARG A 189 -15.95 1.78 -10.44
CA ARG A 189 -15.02 1.76 -11.58
C ARG A 189 -13.57 1.94 -11.17
N GLU A 190 -13.28 2.96 -10.36
CA GLU A 190 -11.91 3.23 -9.91
C GLU A 190 -11.35 2.11 -9.03
N ASP A 191 -12.16 1.60 -8.10
CA ASP A 191 -11.75 0.51 -7.21
C ASP A 191 -11.54 -0.79 -8.00
N PHE A 192 -12.37 -1.05 -9.00
CA PHE A 192 -12.22 -2.19 -9.89
C PHE A 192 -10.95 -2.09 -10.76
N VAL A 193 -10.67 -0.93 -11.35
CA VAL A 193 -9.42 -0.68 -12.10
C VAL A 193 -8.19 -0.83 -11.20
N ARG A 194 -8.24 -0.34 -9.95
CA ARG A 194 -7.17 -0.56 -8.96
C ARG A 194 -6.93 -2.05 -8.72
N HIS A 195 -8.00 -2.86 -8.66
CA HIS A 195 -7.86 -4.29 -8.49
C HIS A 195 -7.30 -4.99 -9.74
N LEU A 196 -7.76 -4.63 -10.94
CA LEU A 196 -7.21 -5.13 -12.21
C LEU A 196 -5.71 -4.83 -12.33
N ARG A 197 -5.28 -3.63 -11.90
CA ARG A 197 -3.86 -3.25 -11.80
C ARG A 197 -3.10 -4.19 -10.87
N MET A 198 -3.63 -4.48 -9.69
CA MET A 198 -2.97 -5.40 -8.75
C MET A 198 -2.87 -6.82 -9.32
N LEU A 199 -3.92 -7.34 -9.94
CA LEU A 199 -3.88 -8.65 -10.61
C LEU A 199 -2.85 -8.69 -11.74
N SER A 200 -2.76 -7.62 -12.51
CA SER A 200 -1.79 -7.45 -13.59
C SER A 200 -0.36 -7.48 -13.08
N LEU A 201 -0.06 -6.69 -12.04
CA LEU A 201 1.25 -6.65 -11.41
C LEU A 201 1.63 -8.03 -10.83
N GLN A 202 0.69 -8.74 -10.23
CA GLN A 202 0.92 -10.09 -9.71
C GLN A 202 1.19 -11.11 -10.82
N LYS A 203 0.49 -11.00 -11.96
CA LYS A 203 0.74 -11.86 -13.12
C LYS A 203 2.14 -11.61 -13.68
N VAL A 204 2.54 -10.36 -13.87
CA VAL A 204 3.89 -10.00 -14.33
C VAL A 204 4.95 -10.47 -13.33
N ALA A 205 4.73 -10.26 -12.03
CA ALA A 205 5.65 -10.75 -11.00
C ALA A 205 5.86 -12.26 -11.10
N PHE A 206 4.77 -13.02 -11.22
CA PHE A 206 4.86 -14.47 -11.32
C PHE A 206 5.50 -14.96 -12.62
N GLU A 207 5.12 -14.39 -13.76
CA GLU A 207 5.63 -14.77 -15.10
C GLU A 207 7.14 -14.58 -15.22
N PHE A 208 7.67 -13.52 -14.63
CA PHE A 208 9.11 -13.22 -14.65
C PHE A 208 9.86 -13.65 -13.38
N GLY A 209 9.21 -14.42 -12.51
CA GLY A 209 9.83 -15.02 -11.33
C GLY A 209 10.21 -14.05 -10.21
N TYR A 210 9.57 -12.88 -10.13
CA TYR A 210 9.69 -11.99 -8.98
C TYR A 210 8.82 -12.48 -7.82
N ASN A 211 9.39 -12.48 -6.61
CA ASN A 211 8.75 -13.00 -5.41
C ASN A 211 8.33 -11.90 -4.42
N LYS A 212 8.67 -10.63 -4.67
CA LYS A 212 8.23 -9.47 -3.90
C LYS A 212 7.77 -8.36 -4.83
N LEU A 213 6.71 -7.63 -4.45
CA LEU A 213 6.20 -6.49 -5.21
C LEU A 213 6.25 -5.22 -4.36
N VAL A 214 7.08 -4.25 -4.74
CA VAL A 214 7.17 -2.94 -4.10
C VAL A 214 6.26 -1.94 -4.82
N LEU A 215 5.41 -1.26 -4.07
CA LEU A 215 4.54 -0.19 -4.56
C LEU A 215 4.95 1.16 -3.99
N GLY A 216 4.83 2.22 -4.80
CA GLY A 216 4.94 3.61 -4.36
C GLY A 216 3.76 4.09 -3.50
N LEU A 217 3.17 3.24 -2.67
CA LEU A 217 2.03 3.58 -1.82
C LEU A 217 2.53 4.26 -0.54
N SER A 218 2.40 5.59 -0.50
CA SER A 218 2.87 6.46 0.59
C SER A 218 1.92 6.49 1.79
N ALA A 219 2.36 7.08 2.89
CA ALA A 219 1.53 7.37 4.07
C ALA A 219 0.25 8.12 3.67
N SER A 220 0.38 9.12 2.80
CA SER A 220 -0.74 9.91 2.27
C SER A 220 -1.69 9.08 1.44
N GLY A 221 -1.17 8.18 0.59
CA GLY A 221 -1.99 7.24 -0.18
C GLY A 221 -2.77 6.28 0.72
N ILE A 222 -2.15 5.78 1.78
CA ILE A 222 -2.82 4.91 2.77
C ILE A 222 -3.85 5.71 3.57
N ALA A 223 -3.59 6.97 3.93
CA ALA A 223 -4.57 7.81 4.63
C ALA A 223 -5.82 8.06 3.76
N ARG A 224 -5.63 8.29 2.45
CA ARG A 224 -6.73 8.35 1.47
C ARG A 224 -7.51 7.05 1.42
N HIS A 225 -6.80 5.92 1.35
CA HIS A 225 -7.45 4.60 1.38
C HIS A 225 -8.26 4.39 2.66
N VAL A 226 -7.68 4.66 3.83
CA VAL A 226 -8.33 4.53 5.15
C VAL A 226 -9.67 5.25 5.19
N LEU A 227 -9.70 6.53 4.82
CA LEU A 227 -10.95 7.30 4.84
C LEU A 227 -11.94 6.78 3.78
N SER A 228 -11.48 6.50 2.56
CA SER A 228 -12.34 6.01 1.49
C SER A 228 -12.98 4.66 1.84
N ALA A 229 -12.20 3.72 2.36
CA ALA A 229 -12.65 2.40 2.79
C ALA A 229 -13.63 2.51 3.97
N THR A 230 -13.35 3.39 4.94
CA THR A 230 -14.25 3.64 6.06
C THR A 230 -15.62 4.15 5.59
N VAL A 231 -15.64 5.13 4.70
CA VAL A 231 -16.89 5.69 4.14
C VAL A 231 -17.65 4.66 3.30
N LYS A 232 -16.95 3.72 2.66
CA LYS A 232 -17.54 2.60 1.91
C LYS A 232 -17.98 1.43 2.79
N GLY A 233 -17.86 1.52 4.11
CA GLY A 233 -18.24 0.45 5.03
C GLY A 233 -17.24 -0.73 5.09
N GLN A 234 -16.02 -0.56 4.59
CA GLN A 234 -14.97 -1.59 4.56
C GLN A 234 -14.17 -1.65 5.88
N GLY A 235 -14.79 -1.35 7.03
CA GLY A 235 -14.08 -1.24 8.31
C GLY A 235 -13.44 -2.55 8.78
N TYR A 236 -14.07 -3.70 8.48
CA TYR A 236 -13.54 -5.02 8.82
C TYR A 236 -12.27 -5.36 8.01
N SER A 237 -12.28 -5.11 6.71
CA SER A 237 -11.18 -5.46 5.81
C SER A 237 -10.06 -4.42 5.78
N LEU A 238 -10.33 -3.18 6.21
CA LEU A 238 -9.38 -2.07 6.22
C LEU A 238 -7.99 -2.42 6.79
N PRO A 239 -7.85 -3.16 7.91
CA PRO A 239 -6.54 -3.50 8.47
C PRO A 239 -5.66 -4.29 7.51
N ALA A 240 -6.24 -5.00 6.53
CA ALA A 240 -5.52 -5.80 5.55
C ALA A 240 -4.66 -4.95 4.60
N ASP A 241 -5.13 -3.74 4.26
CA ASP A 241 -4.55 -2.92 3.19
C ASP A 241 -3.56 -1.87 3.70
N MET A 242 -3.43 -1.70 5.02
CA MET A 242 -2.69 -0.59 5.63
C MET A 242 -1.36 -0.99 6.30
N GLN A 243 -0.96 -2.25 6.16
CA GLN A 243 0.22 -2.83 6.82
C GLN A 243 1.47 -2.72 5.94
N TYR A 244 2.62 -3.03 6.55
CA TYR A 244 3.91 -3.07 5.86
C TYR A 244 4.06 -4.22 4.87
N VAL A 245 3.24 -5.25 5.01
CA VAL A 245 3.27 -6.45 4.18
C VAL A 245 1.84 -6.92 3.95
N ASP A 246 1.57 -7.36 2.73
CA ASP A 246 0.34 -8.07 2.38
C ASP A 246 0.67 -9.36 1.62
N THR A 247 0.52 -10.50 2.29
CA THR A 247 0.77 -11.84 1.74
C THR A 247 -0.51 -12.54 1.22
N ARG A 248 -1.64 -11.83 1.08
CA ARG A 248 -2.81 -12.37 0.34
C ARG A 248 -2.50 -12.69 -1.12
N TRP A 249 -1.43 -12.07 -1.62
CA TRP A 249 -0.93 -12.18 -2.96
C TRP A 249 0.29 -13.10 -3.03
N LYS A 250 0.47 -13.75 -4.20
CA LYS A 250 1.57 -14.70 -4.40
C LYS A 250 2.94 -14.04 -4.27
N ALA A 251 3.11 -12.85 -4.84
CA ALA A 251 4.22 -11.98 -4.53
C ALA A 251 3.76 -10.97 -3.48
N PRO A 252 4.23 -11.06 -2.22
CA PRO A 252 3.82 -10.14 -1.16
C PRO A 252 4.04 -8.68 -1.53
N VAL A 253 3.07 -7.85 -1.19
CA VAL A 253 3.04 -6.43 -1.54
C VAL A 253 3.67 -5.60 -0.42
N LEU A 254 4.56 -4.67 -0.80
CA LEU A 254 5.40 -3.87 0.09
C LEU A 254 5.23 -2.38 -0.23
N PRO A 255 4.55 -1.59 0.63
CA PRO A 255 4.38 -0.15 0.44
C PRO A 255 5.52 0.69 1.05
N ILE A 256 5.59 1.98 0.71
CA ILE A 256 6.45 2.98 1.35
C ILE A 256 5.68 3.77 2.43
N ARG A 257 5.02 3.01 3.32
CA ARG A 257 3.99 3.45 4.28
C ARG A 257 4.36 4.62 5.19
N ASP A 258 5.64 4.82 5.50
CA ASP A 258 6.07 5.81 6.50
C ASP A 258 6.50 7.17 5.90
N CYS A 259 6.45 7.29 4.58
CA CYS A 259 6.82 8.53 3.88
C CYS A 259 5.57 9.29 3.42
N LEU A 260 5.46 10.58 3.76
CA LEU A 260 4.37 11.42 3.26
C LEU A 260 4.61 11.81 1.80
N GLU A 261 3.53 11.92 1.02
CA GLU A 261 3.64 12.29 -0.40
C GLU A 261 4.30 13.64 -0.62
N GLN A 262 4.02 14.63 0.24
CA GLN A 262 4.68 15.94 0.18
C GLN A 262 6.18 15.85 0.44
N GLU A 263 6.62 15.01 1.38
CA GLU A 263 8.06 14.80 1.64
C GLU A 263 8.75 14.18 0.41
N LEU A 264 8.07 13.25 -0.26
CA LEU A 264 8.58 12.58 -1.46
C LEU A 264 8.64 13.53 -2.67
N VAL A 265 7.65 14.41 -2.83
CA VAL A 265 7.66 15.48 -3.84
C VAL A 265 8.80 16.45 -3.58
N THR A 266 8.95 16.92 -2.34
CA THR A 266 10.06 17.80 -1.94
C THR A 266 11.39 17.14 -2.27
N LEU A 267 11.59 15.86 -1.94
CA LEU A 267 12.82 15.15 -2.28
C LEU A 267 13.06 15.10 -3.80
N CYS A 268 12.03 14.79 -4.59
CA CYS A 268 12.15 14.80 -6.05
C CYS A 268 12.62 16.17 -6.57
N ASN A 269 12.08 17.26 -6.03
CA ASN A 269 12.45 18.62 -6.42
C ASN A 269 13.88 18.97 -6.01
N LEU A 270 14.29 18.62 -4.79
CA LEU A 270 15.64 18.89 -4.27
C LEU A 270 16.74 18.22 -5.09
N GLU A 271 16.47 17.01 -5.58
CA GLU A 271 17.43 16.20 -6.34
C GLU A 271 17.20 16.26 -7.85
N SER A 272 16.23 17.07 -8.29
CA SER A 272 15.82 17.14 -9.70
C SER A 272 15.48 15.76 -10.29
N LEU A 273 14.84 14.90 -9.50
CA LEU A 273 14.40 13.59 -9.95
C LEU A 273 13.24 13.78 -10.93
N LYS A 274 13.52 13.47 -12.20
CA LYS A 274 12.49 13.42 -13.25
C LYS A 274 11.40 12.42 -12.85
N HIS A 275 10.16 12.87 -12.93
CA HIS A 275 8.96 12.10 -12.67
C HIS A 275 7.86 12.58 -13.61
N VAL A 276 6.92 11.71 -13.91
CA VAL A 276 5.77 12.00 -14.79
C VAL A 276 4.72 12.70 -13.94
N GLN A 277 4.33 13.91 -14.34
CA GLN A 277 3.17 14.56 -13.75
C GLN A 277 1.92 13.90 -14.32
N VAL A 278 1.25 13.11 -13.49
CA VAL A 278 -0.11 12.66 -13.79
C VAL A 278 -1.02 13.78 -13.32
N HIS A 279 -1.68 14.47 -14.24
CA HIS A 279 -2.68 15.47 -13.87
C HIS A 279 -3.86 14.77 -13.18
N ASP A 280 -4.09 15.10 -11.91
CA ASP A 280 -5.26 14.61 -11.17
C ASP A 280 -6.53 15.23 -11.80
N LYS A 281 -7.32 14.41 -12.48
CA LYS A 281 -8.64 14.82 -12.97
C LYS A 281 -9.57 14.97 -11.77
N PRO A 282 -10.37 16.06 -11.67
CA PRO A 282 -11.39 16.16 -10.65
C PRO A 282 -12.36 14.99 -10.84
N CYS A 283 -12.47 14.14 -9.82
CA CYS A 283 -13.35 12.98 -9.87
C CYS A 283 -14.57 13.17 -8.97
N THR A 284 -15.73 12.73 -9.46
CA THR A 284 -17.00 12.73 -8.74
C THR A 284 -17.15 11.54 -7.78
N SER A 285 -16.17 10.63 -7.76
CA SER A 285 -16.16 9.46 -6.90
C SER A 285 -15.91 9.81 -5.42
N ILE A 286 -16.24 8.87 -4.53
CA ILE A 286 -15.88 8.97 -3.10
C ILE A 286 -14.36 9.10 -2.95
N ASN A 287 -13.57 8.42 -3.79
CA ASN A 287 -12.11 8.51 -3.74
C ASN A 287 -11.62 9.92 -4.12
N GLY A 288 -12.23 10.56 -5.12
CA GLY A 288 -11.92 11.93 -5.52
C GLY A 288 -12.28 12.95 -4.44
N LEU A 289 -13.45 12.80 -3.81
CA LEU A 289 -13.88 13.61 -2.67
C LEU A 289 -12.92 13.47 -1.47
N VAL A 290 -12.56 12.24 -1.11
CA VAL A 290 -11.62 11.96 -0.01
C VAL A 290 -10.22 12.51 -0.31
N SER A 291 -9.76 12.38 -1.56
CA SER A 291 -8.47 12.93 -1.98
C SER A 291 -8.45 14.45 -1.83
N SER A 292 -9.52 15.13 -2.25
CA SER A 292 -9.68 16.58 -2.07
C SER A 292 -9.76 16.98 -0.59
N PHE A 293 -10.44 16.17 0.24
CA PHE A 293 -10.51 16.39 1.69
C PHE A 293 -9.13 16.29 2.35
N ILE A 294 -8.35 15.26 2.02
CA ILE A 294 -7.00 15.08 2.59
C ILE A 294 -6.03 16.17 2.10
N ALA A 295 -6.12 16.59 0.83
CA ALA A 295 -5.35 17.73 0.34
C ALA A 295 -5.59 18.99 1.19
N ARG A 296 -6.84 19.30 1.52
CA ARG A 296 -7.18 20.42 2.44
C ARG A 296 -6.67 20.19 3.87
N LEU A 297 -6.80 18.97 4.41
CA LEU A 297 -6.28 18.66 5.74
C LEU A 297 -4.76 18.87 5.83
N ARG A 298 -4.03 18.59 4.75
CA ARG A 298 -2.57 18.77 4.67
C ARG A 298 -2.19 20.25 4.70
N GLU A 299 -2.91 21.11 3.98
CA GLU A 299 -2.70 22.56 3.98
C GLU A 299 -2.84 23.14 5.38
N ASP A 300 -3.83 22.68 6.15
CA ASP A 300 -4.01 23.09 7.54
C ASP A 300 -2.88 22.58 8.44
N ASN A 301 -2.59 21.27 8.36
CA ASN A 301 -1.58 20.61 9.19
C ASN A 301 -1.21 19.21 8.65
N SER A 302 0.00 19.07 8.09
CA SER A 302 0.54 17.82 7.55
C SER A 302 0.60 16.66 8.54
N SER A 303 0.64 16.91 9.85
CA SER A 303 0.62 15.84 10.87
C SER A 303 -0.71 15.09 10.95
N ARG A 304 -1.80 15.64 10.41
CA ARG A 304 -3.14 15.02 10.45
C ARG A 304 -3.19 13.70 9.67
N GLU A 305 -2.41 13.58 8.59
CA GLU A 305 -2.30 12.31 7.84
C GLU A 305 -1.76 11.19 8.74
N HIS A 306 -0.76 11.47 9.57
CA HIS A 306 -0.23 10.50 10.54
C HIS A 306 -1.24 10.16 11.65
N THR A 307 -2.07 11.12 12.07
CA THR A 307 -3.14 10.86 13.06
C THR A 307 -4.18 9.87 12.51
N ILE A 308 -4.55 10.00 11.23
CA ILE A 308 -5.44 9.05 10.54
C ILE A 308 -4.82 7.65 10.57
N LEU A 309 -3.56 7.53 10.13
CA LEU A 309 -2.85 6.25 10.11
C LEU A 309 -2.66 5.64 11.50
N ARG A 310 -2.36 6.45 12.52
CA ARG A 310 -2.20 5.99 13.90
C ARG A 310 -3.53 5.51 14.49
N THR A 311 -4.64 6.14 14.10
CA THR A 311 -5.98 5.74 14.55
C THR A 311 -6.38 4.43 13.90
N ALA A 312 -6.24 4.32 12.58
CA ALA A 312 -6.51 3.07 11.86
C ALA A 312 -5.56 1.93 12.29
N GLY A 313 -4.32 2.27 12.65
CA GLY A 313 -3.32 1.31 13.10
C GLY A 313 -3.61 0.66 14.47
N LYS A 314 -4.67 1.08 15.16
CA LYS A 314 -5.18 0.41 16.36
C LYS A 314 -5.98 -0.85 16.03
N LEU A 315 -6.42 -1.02 14.78
CA LEU A 315 -7.15 -2.21 14.35
C LEU A 315 -6.21 -3.42 14.28
N LYS A 316 -6.72 -4.60 14.69
CA LYS A 316 -5.94 -5.85 14.67
C LYS A 316 -5.59 -6.21 13.21
N PRO A 317 -4.30 -6.34 12.84
CA PRO A 317 -3.90 -6.83 11.53
C PRO A 317 -4.32 -8.29 11.34
N PHE A 318 -4.48 -8.69 10.08
CA PHE A 318 -4.71 -10.09 9.73
C PHE A 318 -3.40 -10.90 9.72
N ASN A 319 -3.50 -12.22 9.75
CA ASN A 319 -2.31 -13.07 9.85
C ASN A 319 -1.41 -12.96 8.61
N PHE A 320 -2.01 -12.76 7.44
CA PHE A 320 -1.27 -12.56 6.19
C PHE A 320 -0.56 -11.20 6.11
N ASN A 321 -0.73 -10.31 7.09
CA ASN A 321 -0.03 -9.02 7.13
C ASN A 321 1.37 -9.09 7.76
N LYS A 322 1.87 -10.30 8.02
CA LYS A 322 3.21 -10.55 8.51
C LYS A 322 3.81 -11.69 7.67
N PHE A 323 5.12 -11.73 7.56
CA PHE A 323 5.78 -12.94 7.08
C PHE A 323 5.74 -14.02 8.16
N SER A 324 5.54 -15.27 7.76
CA SER A 324 5.69 -16.41 8.67
C SER A 324 7.15 -16.54 9.12
N SER A 325 7.37 -16.80 10.40
CA SER A 325 8.71 -16.91 11.04
C SER A 325 9.65 -17.90 10.37
N ASN A 326 9.13 -18.94 9.71
CA ASN A 326 9.92 -20.02 9.14
C ASN A 326 10.60 -19.69 7.78
N GLN A 327 10.38 -18.49 7.22
CA GLN A 327 10.96 -18.11 5.92
C GLN A 327 12.33 -17.42 6.00
N TYR A 328 12.83 -17.12 7.21
CA TYR A 328 14.00 -16.26 7.39
C TYR A 328 14.99 -16.83 8.41
N GLU A 329 15.53 -18.01 8.13
CA GLU A 329 16.59 -18.65 8.94
C GLU A 329 17.95 -17.94 8.82
N TYR A 330 18.10 -17.03 7.84
CA TYR A 330 19.37 -16.37 7.49
C TYR A 330 19.54 -14.94 8.01
N VAL A 331 18.61 -14.40 8.81
CA VAL A 331 18.71 -13.02 9.33
C VAL A 331 19.49 -13.01 10.65
N PRO A 332 20.62 -12.26 10.77
CA PRO A 332 21.40 -12.18 12.00
C PRO A 332 20.54 -11.79 13.20
N SER A 333 20.79 -12.39 14.37
CA SER A 333 20.00 -12.22 15.60
C SER A 333 19.81 -10.75 16.06
N ARG A 334 20.68 -9.83 15.62
CA ARG A 334 20.62 -8.39 15.92
C ARG A 334 19.63 -7.60 15.04
N LEU A 335 19.18 -8.19 13.93
CA LEU A 335 18.17 -7.67 13.00
C LEU A 335 16.83 -8.41 13.13
N ARG A 336 16.71 -9.31 14.12
CA ARG A 336 15.48 -10.07 14.35
C ARG A 336 14.34 -9.04 14.57
N PRO A 337 13.27 -9.09 13.77
CA PRO A 337 12.10 -8.24 13.96
C PRO A 337 11.69 -8.27 15.42
N LYS A 338 11.17 -7.16 15.95
CA LYS A 338 10.37 -7.19 17.17
C LYS A 338 9.09 -7.96 16.84
N PHE A 339 9.18 -9.29 16.73
CA PHE A 339 8.02 -10.14 16.73
C PHE A 339 7.30 -9.82 18.05
N GLN A 340 6.20 -9.10 17.97
CA GLN A 340 5.19 -9.21 19.00
C GLN A 340 4.87 -10.69 19.06
N PHE A 341 5.22 -11.32 20.19
CA PHE A 341 4.76 -12.66 20.52
C PHE A 341 3.26 -12.68 20.28
N ILE A 342 2.84 -13.40 19.23
CA ILE A 342 1.45 -13.81 19.12
C ILE A 342 1.34 -14.96 20.11
N GLU A 343 0.46 -14.82 21.10
CA GLU A 343 0.02 -15.94 21.90
C GLU A 343 -0.51 -17.00 20.93
N THR A 344 0.25 -18.09 20.77
CA THR A 344 -0.13 -19.27 19.99
C THR A 344 -1.29 -19.93 20.73
N GLY A 345 -2.51 -19.45 20.49
CA GLY A 345 -3.69 -19.86 21.23
C GLY A 345 -4.87 -20.35 20.40
N GLU A 346 -5.04 -19.93 19.14
CA GLU A 346 -6.22 -20.31 18.38
C GLU A 346 -5.85 -20.83 16.97
N PRO A 347 -6.32 -22.04 16.59
CA PRO A 347 -6.30 -22.48 15.20
C PRO A 347 -7.30 -21.63 14.41
N GLU A 348 -6.86 -20.48 13.91
CA GLU A 348 -7.73 -19.56 13.16
C GLU A 348 -8.02 -20.13 11.76
N SER A 349 -9.30 -20.18 11.39
CA SER A 349 -9.76 -20.68 10.08
C SER A 349 -9.19 -19.85 8.93
N PRO A 350 -8.92 -20.45 7.75
CA PRO A 350 -8.42 -19.70 6.60
C PRO A 350 -9.38 -18.58 6.22
N GLU A 351 -8.85 -17.36 6.13
CA GLU A 351 -9.62 -16.19 5.76
C GLU A 351 -10.11 -16.30 4.32
N VAL A 352 -11.43 -16.22 4.13
CA VAL A 352 -12.05 -16.21 2.80
C VAL A 352 -12.07 -14.78 2.30
N LEU A 353 -11.66 -14.61 1.05
CA LEU A 353 -11.51 -13.30 0.42
C LEU A 353 -12.57 -13.12 -0.65
N CYS A 354 -13.07 -11.90 -0.78
CA CYS A 354 -13.92 -11.47 -1.90
C CYS A 354 -13.20 -11.73 -3.23
N PRO A 355 -13.83 -12.40 -4.23
CA PRO A 355 -13.21 -12.66 -5.53
C PRO A 355 -12.88 -11.40 -6.33
N ILE A 356 -13.65 -10.32 -6.13
CA ILE A 356 -13.49 -9.06 -6.87
C ILE A 356 -12.41 -8.17 -6.27
N CYS A 357 -12.39 -7.96 -4.96
CA CYS A 357 -11.47 -6.99 -4.35
C CYS A 357 -10.38 -7.63 -3.48
N ALA A 358 -10.43 -8.94 -3.23
CA ALA A 358 -9.56 -9.66 -2.31
C ALA A 358 -9.60 -9.17 -0.85
N SER A 359 -10.67 -8.46 -0.45
CA SER A 359 -10.91 -8.11 0.95
C SER A 359 -11.36 -9.34 1.74
N PRO A 360 -10.90 -9.51 2.99
CA PRO A 360 -11.45 -10.52 3.90
C PRO A 360 -12.96 -10.34 4.11
N LEU A 361 -13.69 -11.45 4.07
CA LEU A 361 -15.13 -11.48 4.30
C LEU A 361 -15.43 -11.61 5.79
N THR A 362 -16.42 -10.85 6.25
CA THR A 362 -17.00 -10.95 7.60
C THR A 362 -17.68 -12.30 7.82
N ALA A 363 -17.91 -12.68 9.07
CA ALA A 363 -18.67 -13.90 9.41
C ALA A 363 -20.09 -13.91 8.79
N THR A 364 -20.72 -12.74 8.67
CA THR A 364 -22.03 -12.57 8.02
C THR A 364 -21.97 -12.80 6.51
N GLU A 365 -20.98 -12.24 5.81
CA GLU A 365 -20.77 -12.45 4.37
C GLU A 365 -20.42 -13.92 4.07
N LEU A 366 -19.63 -14.53 4.97
CA LEU A 366 -19.28 -15.95 4.92
C LEU A 366 -20.50 -16.87 5.09
N ALA A 367 -21.43 -16.54 5.98
CA ALA A 367 -22.64 -17.33 6.18
C ALA A 367 -23.49 -17.37 4.90
N THR A 368 -23.62 -16.22 4.22
CA THR A 368 -24.28 -16.13 2.90
C THR A 368 -23.59 -17.01 1.85
N THR A 369 -22.25 -16.97 1.81
CA THR A 369 -21.46 -17.80 0.89
C THR A 369 -21.65 -19.30 1.18
N ARG A 370 -21.60 -19.71 2.46
CA ARG A 370 -21.71 -21.12 2.88
C ARG A 370 -23.12 -21.70 2.70
N CYS A 371 -24.17 -20.91 2.91
CA CYS A 371 -25.55 -21.34 2.61
C CYS A 371 -25.71 -21.76 1.14
N SER A 372 -25.06 -21.04 0.21
CA SER A 372 -25.03 -21.43 -1.22
C SER A 372 -24.26 -22.73 -1.44
N GLN A 373 -23.12 -22.94 -0.76
CA GLN A 373 -22.32 -24.16 -0.88
C GLN A 373 -23.03 -25.42 -0.33
N GLN A 374 -23.82 -25.30 0.74
CA GLN A 374 -24.63 -26.42 1.25
C GLN A 374 -25.79 -26.79 0.33
N MET A 375 -26.24 -25.86 -0.51
CA MET A 375 -27.26 -26.08 -1.54
C MET A 375 -26.70 -26.67 -2.83
N LYS A 376 -25.42 -27.12 -2.90
CA LYS A 376 -24.81 -27.79 -4.08
C LYS A 376 -25.54 -29.07 -4.55
N GLY A 377 -26.55 -29.56 -3.81
CA GLY A 377 -27.51 -30.57 -4.28
C GLY A 377 -28.67 -30.03 -5.13
N LEU A 378 -28.83 -28.70 -5.21
CA LEU A 378 -29.75 -27.95 -6.06
C LEU A 378 -28.91 -27.17 -7.08
N ASN A 379 -29.41 -27.09 -8.31
CA ASN A 379 -28.67 -26.63 -9.50
C ASN A 379 -28.45 -25.10 -9.50
N ILE A 380 -27.63 -24.59 -8.57
CA ILE A 380 -27.23 -23.17 -8.50
C ILE A 380 -26.22 -22.91 -9.61
N LYS A 381 -26.47 -21.90 -10.46
CA LYS A 381 -25.57 -21.50 -11.55
C LYS A 381 -24.27 -20.93 -10.98
N GLU A 382 -23.13 -21.21 -11.60
CA GLU A 382 -21.79 -20.74 -11.15
C GLU A 382 -21.73 -19.21 -10.93
N MET A 383 -22.46 -18.44 -11.74
CA MET A 383 -22.56 -16.98 -11.63
C MET A 383 -23.21 -16.52 -10.31
N GLU A 384 -24.24 -17.24 -9.86
CA GLU A 384 -24.95 -16.93 -8.62
C GLU A 384 -24.07 -17.22 -7.40
N ALA A 385 -23.31 -18.32 -7.44
CA ALA A 385 -22.31 -18.63 -6.42
C ALA A 385 -21.18 -17.57 -6.37
N PHE A 386 -20.69 -17.11 -7.53
CA PHE A 386 -19.72 -16.02 -7.59
C PHE A 386 -20.28 -14.73 -6.98
N TYR A 387 -21.50 -14.35 -7.38
CA TYR A 387 -22.19 -13.17 -6.86
C TYR A 387 -22.27 -13.22 -5.33
N LEU A 388 -22.80 -14.30 -4.74
CA LEU A 388 -22.97 -14.46 -3.29
C LEU A 388 -21.65 -14.53 -2.49
N SER A 389 -20.52 -14.77 -3.16
CA SER A 389 -19.19 -14.82 -2.53
C SER A 389 -18.48 -13.46 -2.48
N CYS A 390 -19.10 -12.40 -2.99
CA CYS A 390 -18.53 -11.05 -2.99
C CYS A 390 -18.82 -10.30 -1.70
N CYS A 391 -17.96 -9.34 -1.34
CA CYS A 391 -18.21 -8.48 -0.18
C CYS A 391 -19.30 -7.44 -0.48
N GLN A 392 -19.89 -6.89 0.57
CA GLN A 392 -21.02 -5.96 0.46
C GLN A 392 -20.67 -4.68 -0.32
N SER A 393 -19.43 -4.19 -0.20
CA SER A 393 -18.96 -3.03 -0.97
C SER A 393 -18.89 -3.35 -2.47
N CYS A 394 -18.45 -4.54 -2.87
CA CYS A 394 -18.47 -4.95 -4.28
C CYS A 394 -19.88 -5.13 -4.81
N HIS A 395 -20.81 -5.68 -4.00
CA HIS A 395 -22.23 -5.75 -4.36
C HIS A 395 -22.84 -4.37 -4.62
N PHE A 396 -22.49 -3.38 -3.79
CA PHE A 396 -23.07 -2.05 -3.91
C PHE A 396 -22.47 -1.24 -5.07
N GLN A 397 -21.17 -1.38 -5.34
CA GLN A 397 -20.41 -0.48 -6.21
C GLN A 397 -19.99 -1.09 -7.54
N ILE A 398 -19.72 -2.40 -7.60
CA ILE A 398 -19.06 -3.02 -8.76
C ILE A 398 -20.02 -3.95 -9.49
N LEU A 399 -20.71 -4.82 -8.76
CA LEU A 399 -21.59 -5.82 -9.37
C LEU A 399 -22.82 -5.15 -10.00
N PRO A 400 -23.30 -5.68 -11.15
CA PRO A 400 -24.53 -5.19 -11.77
C PRO A 400 -25.72 -5.41 -10.82
N LYS A 401 -26.60 -4.41 -10.75
CA LYS A 401 -27.89 -4.53 -10.05
C LYS A 401 -28.82 -5.39 -10.92
N GLU A 402 -29.70 -6.17 -10.28
CA GLU A 402 -30.59 -7.19 -10.88
C GLU A 402 -31.67 -6.66 -11.86
N GLU A 403 -31.44 -5.55 -12.56
CA GLU A 403 -32.50 -4.91 -13.37
C GLU A 403 -32.72 -5.59 -14.74
N THR A 404 -31.82 -6.48 -15.20
CA THR A 404 -32.06 -7.41 -16.33
C THR A 404 -31.08 -8.59 -16.34
N SER A 405 -31.56 -9.82 -16.57
CA SER A 405 -30.69 -11.02 -16.68
C SER A 405 -29.59 -10.88 -17.75
N MET A 406 -29.90 -10.22 -18.88
CA MET A 406 -28.95 -10.06 -19.99
C MET A 406 -27.76 -9.13 -19.68
N SER A 407 -27.92 -8.12 -18.81
CA SER A 407 -26.81 -7.23 -18.41
C SER A 407 -25.88 -7.90 -17.40
N CYS A 408 -26.41 -8.80 -16.56
CA CYS A 408 -25.63 -9.58 -15.62
C CYS A 408 -24.76 -10.62 -16.35
N ASP A 409 -25.34 -11.38 -17.28
CA ASP A 409 -24.62 -12.42 -18.04
C ASP A 409 -23.41 -11.82 -18.78
N GLY A 410 -23.59 -10.67 -19.45
CA GLY A 410 -22.51 -9.98 -20.15
C GLY A 410 -21.38 -9.45 -19.26
N PHE A 411 -21.65 -9.10 -17.99
CA PHE A 411 -20.61 -8.70 -17.04
C PHE A 411 -19.74 -9.88 -16.62
N PHE A 412 -20.37 -11.00 -16.25
CA PHE A 412 -19.65 -12.20 -15.78
C PHE A 412 -18.82 -12.84 -16.90
N ASP A 413 -19.31 -12.84 -18.13
CA ASP A 413 -18.57 -13.34 -19.30
C ASP A 413 -17.29 -12.54 -19.60
N LEU A 414 -17.30 -11.24 -19.26
CA LEU A 414 -16.16 -10.35 -19.45
C LEU A 414 -15.18 -10.38 -18.27
N LEU A 415 -15.52 -10.98 -17.13
CA LEU A 415 -14.61 -11.03 -15.98
C LEU A 415 -13.34 -11.83 -16.31
N PRO A 416 -12.15 -11.32 -15.90
CA PRO A 416 -10.92 -12.09 -15.99
C PRO A 416 -11.03 -13.47 -15.37
N LYS A 417 -10.68 -14.52 -16.14
CA LYS A 417 -10.66 -15.92 -15.66
C LYS A 417 -9.96 -16.13 -14.31
N PRO A 418 -8.84 -15.46 -13.98
CA PRO A 418 -8.22 -15.58 -12.65
C PRO A 418 -9.14 -15.14 -11.50
N MET A 419 -10.02 -14.16 -11.70
CA MET A 419 -10.97 -13.69 -10.70
C MET A 419 -12.05 -14.73 -10.43
N VAL A 420 -12.59 -15.33 -11.50
CA VAL A 420 -13.60 -16.39 -11.43
C VAL A 420 -13.01 -17.68 -10.87
N LYS A 421 -11.78 -18.05 -11.24
CA LYS A 421 -11.11 -19.25 -10.69
C LYS A 421 -10.77 -19.11 -9.21
N ARG A 422 -10.46 -17.90 -8.73
CA ARG A 422 -10.14 -17.65 -7.31
C ARG A 422 -11.34 -17.86 -6.39
N SER A 423 -12.57 -17.72 -6.89
CA SER A 423 -13.79 -18.04 -6.13
C SER A 423 -14.05 -19.55 -6.08
N LEU A 424 -13.67 -20.30 -7.11
CA LEU A 424 -13.96 -21.74 -7.25
C LEU A 424 -12.89 -22.65 -6.62
N LEU A 425 -11.60 -22.29 -6.72
CA LEU A 425 -10.46 -23.19 -6.41
C LEU A 425 -10.03 -23.24 -4.93
N ARG A 426 -10.63 -22.44 -4.04
CA ARG A 426 -10.19 -22.44 -2.63
C ARG A 426 -10.86 -23.51 -1.76
N ASP A 427 -11.75 -24.32 -2.35
CA ASP A 427 -12.29 -25.56 -1.78
C ASP A 427 -11.36 -26.77 -2.05
N GLU A 428 -10.49 -26.74 -3.08
CA GLU A 428 -9.68 -27.90 -3.50
C GLU A 428 -8.31 -28.02 -2.80
N ILE A 429 -7.86 -27.01 -2.04
CA ILE A 429 -6.55 -27.05 -1.37
C ILE A 429 -6.56 -27.97 -0.13
N LYS A 430 -7.73 -28.41 0.35
CA LYS A 430 -7.82 -29.39 1.44
C LYS A 430 -7.66 -30.85 1.00
N ASP A 431 -7.87 -31.16 -0.28
CA ASP A 431 -7.86 -32.55 -0.76
C ASP A 431 -6.52 -32.98 -1.40
N TYR A 432 -5.53 -32.07 -1.47
CA TYR A 432 -4.19 -32.37 -2.01
C TYR A 432 -3.06 -32.26 -0.99
N LEU A 433 -3.39 -32.20 0.31
CA LEU A 433 -2.41 -32.36 1.38
C LEU A 433 -2.82 -33.60 2.18
N LEU A 434 -1.93 -34.61 2.18
CA LEU A 434 -2.09 -36.01 2.61
C LEU A 434 -2.68 -36.86 1.46
N GLU A 435 -1.93 -37.75 0.81
CA GLU A 435 -1.20 -38.87 1.43
C GLU A 435 0.23 -39.02 0.91
N ASP A 436 1.16 -39.14 1.86
CA ASP A 436 2.51 -39.69 1.65
C ASP A 436 2.42 -41.15 1.18
N SER A 437 3.15 -41.49 0.12
CA SER A 437 3.74 -42.81 -0.14
C SER A 437 4.93 -42.69 -1.07
#